data_AF-A0A4U0XI23-F1
#
_entry.id   AF-A0A4U0XI23-F1
#
_cell.length_a   1.000
_cell.length_b   1.000
_cell.length_c   1.000
_cell.angle_alpha   90.00
_cell.angle_beta   90.00
_cell.angle_gamma   90.00
#
_symmetry.space_group_name_H-M   'P 1'
#
loop_
_entity.id
_entity.type
_entity.pdbx_description
1 polymer ?
#
loop_
_entity_poly.entity_id
_entity_poly.type
_entity_poly.pdbx_seq_one_letter_code
_entity_poly.pdbx_strand_id
1 'polypeptide(L)'
;MALKRPSTLLHLPTPIRTTPSRRPLHRLHAPTLSAPRPTPFVPDVPTFLTLIGRNLAQHAPKIPSWDALFALSSLQLREAGVEPARARRYLLWWRERFRNGITGIGGDLKEVKDGVAELRIMEVESERKGDRRATLTKGAGMRKVVVNVPATVALPVDPAAKAVGEEEVVGGGQVPRVDVRNARAVSGVKIVAANTIGGTGVEAVKGYQGVARLRVKEGLWEERRGHKVDGGERRKAEVRYKRRAQERKMAR
;
A
#
# COMPACT_ATOMS: atom_id res chain seq x y z
N MET A 1 -86.77 -23.01 -8.48
CA MET A 1 -86.44 -22.91 -9.93
C MET A 1 -85.39 -21.83 -10.11
N ALA A 2 -84.16 -22.22 -10.42
CA ALA A 2 -83.42 -21.83 -11.64
C ALA A 2 -82.62 -20.52 -11.45
N LEU A 3 -81.35 -20.35 -11.82
CA LEU A 3 -80.31 -21.20 -12.42
C LEU A 3 -78.94 -20.57 -12.10
N LYS A 4 -77.91 -21.43 -12.05
CA LYS A 4 -76.47 -21.17 -11.93
C LYS A 4 -75.93 -20.16 -12.97
N ARG A 5 -74.94 -19.34 -12.60
CA ARG A 5 -73.71 -19.09 -13.37
C ARG A 5 -72.55 -18.65 -12.45
N PRO A 6 -71.40 -19.37 -12.40
CA PRO A 6 -70.14 -18.81 -11.91
C PRO A 6 -69.40 -18.10 -13.05
N SER A 7 -69.01 -16.85 -12.83
CA SER A 7 -68.17 -16.08 -13.75
C SER A 7 -66.73 -16.59 -13.72
N THR A 8 -66.37 -17.48 -14.64
CA THR A 8 -64.98 -17.88 -14.89
C THR A 8 -64.29 -16.80 -15.71
N LEU A 9 -63.51 -15.93 -15.05
CA LEU A 9 -62.57 -15.04 -15.74
C LEU A 9 -61.36 -15.87 -16.20
N LEU A 10 -61.28 -16.11 -17.49
CA LEU A 10 -60.12 -16.69 -18.17
C LEU A 10 -58.96 -15.69 -18.07
N HIS A 11 -57.94 -16.01 -17.28
CA HIS A 11 -56.67 -15.29 -17.27
C HIS A 11 -55.78 -15.86 -18.37
N LEU A 12 -55.56 -15.09 -19.45
CA LEU A 12 -54.57 -15.45 -20.46
C LEU A 12 -53.16 -15.38 -19.86
N PRO A 13 -52.29 -16.39 -20.11
CA PRO A 13 -50.90 -16.33 -19.68
C PRO A 13 -50.16 -15.25 -20.46
N THR A 14 -49.58 -14.28 -19.74
CA THR A 14 -48.68 -13.28 -20.29
C THR A 14 -47.44 -13.97 -20.86
N PRO A 15 -47.05 -13.70 -22.13
CA PRO A 15 -45.82 -14.26 -22.67
C PRO A 15 -44.63 -13.63 -21.93
N ILE A 16 -43.83 -14.47 -21.27
CA ILE A 16 -42.54 -14.07 -20.70
C ILE A 16 -41.68 -13.58 -21.85
N ARG A 17 -41.52 -12.26 -21.95
CA ARG A 17 -40.64 -11.61 -22.91
C ARG A 17 -39.20 -11.94 -22.54
N THR A 18 -38.67 -13.03 -23.07
CA THR A 18 -37.25 -13.34 -23.02
C THR A 18 -36.52 -12.32 -23.89
N THR A 19 -36.05 -11.25 -23.25
CA THR A 19 -35.11 -10.34 -23.93
C THR A 19 -33.86 -11.15 -24.25
N PRO A 20 -33.40 -11.21 -25.52
CA PRO A 20 -32.15 -11.88 -25.84
C PRO A 20 -31.04 -11.17 -25.06
N SER A 21 -30.36 -11.93 -24.20
CA SER A 21 -29.15 -11.47 -23.52
C SER A 21 -28.16 -11.03 -24.60
N ARG A 22 -28.04 -9.72 -24.81
CA ARG A 22 -26.97 -9.14 -25.60
C ARG A 22 -25.67 -9.45 -24.87
N ARG A 23 -25.01 -10.55 -25.25
CA ARG A 23 -23.63 -10.82 -24.83
C ARG A 23 -22.80 -9.59 -25.20
N PRO A 24 -22.12 -8.93 -24.24
CA PRO A 24 -21.34 -7.74 -24.55
C PRO A 24 -20.15 -8.14 -25.42
N LEU A 25 -20.17 -7.74 -26.70
CA LEU A 25 -19.07 -7.89 -27.66
C LEU A 25 -17.78 -7.16 -27.21
N HIS A 26 -17.84 -6.34 -26.17
CA HIS A 26 -16.72 -5.62 -25.56
C HIS A 26 -15.56 -6.51 -25.10
N ARG A 27 -15.76 -7.83 -24.94
CA ARG A 27 -14.68 -8.74 -24.53
C ARG A 27 -13.74 -9.13 -25.67
N LEU A 28 -14.20 -9.06 -26.92
CA LEU A 28 -13.42 -9.46 -28.09
C LEU A 28 -12.38 -8.39 -28.50
N HIS A 29 -12.60 -7.13 -28.12
CA HIS A 29 -11.70 -5.99 -28.37
C HIS A 29 -11.08 -5.44 -27.07
N ALA A 30 -10.95 -6.27 -26.04
CA ALA A 30 -10.26 -5.84 -24.83
C ALA A 30 -8.77 -5.61 -25.17
N PRO A 31 -8.20 -4.44 -24.89
CA PRO A 31 -6.79 -4.18 -25.15
C PRO A 31 -5.93 -5.17 -24.37
N THR A 32 -4.88 -5.70 -25.01
CA THR A 32 -3.90 -6.54 -24.33
C THR A 32 -3.24 -5.71 -23.23
N LEU A 33 -3.49 -6.08 -21.98
CA LEU A 33 -2.98 -5.33 -20.83
C LEU A 33 -1.47 -5.57 -20.69
N SER A 34 -0.67 -4.59 -21.10
CA SER A 34 0.79 -4.63 -20.93
C SER A 34 1.16 -4.65 -19.43
N ALA A 35 2.26 -5.32 -19.12
CA ALA A 35 2.82 -5.31 -17.77
C ALA A 35 3.54 -3.97 -17.53
N PRO A 36 3.27 -3.28 -16.41
CA PRO A 36 4.00 -2.08 -16.07
C PRO A 36 5.46 -2.43 -15.71
N ARG A 37 6.40 -1.53 -15.98
CA ARG A 37 7.80 -1.74 -15.60
C ARG A 37 7.94 -1.80 -14.08
N PRO A 38 8.82 -2.67 -13.54
CA PRO A 38 9.10 -2.70 -12.10
C PRO A 38 9.70 -1.36 -11.65
N THR A 39 9.40 -0.95 -10.42
CA THR A 39 9.95 0.26 -9.83
C THR A 39 11.15 -0.08 -8.96
N PRO A 40 12.09 0.84 -8.69
CA PRO A 40 13.22 0.57 -7.81
C PRO A 40 12.80 0.11 -6.41
N PHE A 41 11.66 0.60 -5.91
CA PHE A 41 11.10 0.18 -4.63
C PHE A 41 10.39 -1.19 -4.69
N VAL A 42 9.95 -1.63 -5.88
CA VAL A 42 9.28 -2.91 -6.12
C VAL A 42 9.93 -3.60 -7.32
N PRO A 43 11.12 -4.20 -7.14
CA PRO A 43 11.87 -4.80 -8.25
C PRO A 43 11.32 -6.17 -8.66
N ASP A 44 10.75 -6.92 -7.71
CA ASP A 44 10.38 -8.33 -7.85
C ASP A 44 8.96 -8.64 -7.34
N VAL A 45 8.46 -9.81 -7.74
CA VAL A 45 7.14 -10.32 -7.35
C VAL A 45 7.01 -10.55 -5.84
N PRO A 46 7.95 -11.23 -5.15
CA PRO A 46 7.93 -11.35 -3.69
C PRO A 46 7.80 -10.02 -2.96
N THR A 47 8.56 -8.99 -3.36
CA THR A 47 8.46 -7.65 -2.76
C THR A 47 7.08 -7.04 -2.95
N PHE A 48 6.51 -7.11 -4.15
CA PHE A 48 5.15 -6.60 -4.41
C PHE A 48 4.10 -7.28 -3.52
N LEU A 49 4.14 -8.62 -3.43
CA LEU A 49 3.20 -9.39 -2.62
C LEU A 49 3.36 -9.14 -1.12
N THR A 50 4.59 -8.88 -0.68
CA THR A 50 4.89 -8.51 0.71
C THR A 50 4.30 -7.14 1.04
N LEU A 51 4.50 -6.14 0.17
CA LEU A 51 4.00 -4.78 0.38
C LEU A 51 2.48 -4.71 0.52
N ILE A 52 1.73 -5.41 -0.33
CA ILE A 52 0.25 -5.42 -0.29
C ILE A 52 -0.33 -6.21 0.90
N GLY A 53 0.51 -7.02 1.57
CA GLY A 53 0.20 -7.74 2.81
C GLY A 53 -0.80 -8.88 2.66
N ARG A 54 -1.63 -9.08 3.69
CA ARG A 54 -2.64 -10.17 3.77
C ARG A 54 -2.07 -11.57 3.56
N ASN A 55 -0.84 -11.83 4.00
CA ASN A 55 -0.13 -13.09 3.82
C ASN A 55 0.03 -13.54 2.35
N LEU A 56 -0.04 -12.61 1.38
CA LEU A 56 0.09 -12.96 -0.04
C LEU A 56 1.51 -13.37 -0.44
N ALA A 57 2.52 -13.01 0.37
CA ALA A 57 3.91 -13.43 0.18
C ALA A 57 4.05 -14.97 0.10
N GLN A 58 3.18 -15.72 0.78
CA GLN A 58 3.16 -17.19 0.75
C GLN A 58 2.87 -17.77 -0.66
N HIS A 59 2.30 -16.97 -1.55
CA HIS A 59 1.98 -17.37 -2.91
C HIS A 59 3.00 -16.88 -3.94
N ALA A 60 4.08 -16.20 -3.53
CA ALA A 60 5.16 -15.79 -4.40
C ALA A 60 5.73 -16.91 -5.29
N PRO A 61 6.04 -18.13 -4.79
CA PRO A 61 6.60 -19.19 -5.64
C PRO A 61 5.65 -19.71 -6.72
N LYS A 62 4.34 -19.41 -6.61
CA LYS A 62 3.31 -19.80 -7.58
C LYS A 62 3.27 -18.87 -8.80
N ILE A 63 3.94 -17.73 -8.71
CA ILE A 63 3.97 -16.70 -9.74
C ILE A 63 5.43 -16.56 -10.19
N PRO A 64 5.81 -17.14 -11.35
CA PRO A 64 7.22 -17.34 -11.69
C PRO A 64 7.94 -16.05 -12.13
N SER A 65 7.22 -15.07 -12.67
CA SER A 65 7.81 -13.84 -13.21
C SER A 65 6.93 -12.62 -13.00
N TRP A 66 7.53 -11.44 -13.14
CA TRP A 66 6.83 -10.15 -13.08
C TRP A 66 5.73 -10.06 -14.14
N ASP A 67 6.03 -10.47 -15.37
CA ASP A 67 5.05 -10.48 -16.45
C ASP A 67 3.91 -11.45 -16.17
N ALA A 68 4.20 -12.63 -15.61
CA ALA A 68 3.17 -13.59 -15.19
C ALA A 68 2.25 -12.99 -14.12
N LEU A 69 2.79 -12.22 -13.16
CA LEU A 69 1.98 -11.54 -12.15
C LEU A 69 0.91 -10.64 -12.78
N PHE A 70 1.24 -9.90 -13.84
CA PHE A 70 0.31 -9.00 -14.54
C PHE A 70 -0.50 -9.68 -15.66
N ALA A 71 -0.06 -10.81 -16.20
CA ALA A 71 -0.77 -11.52 -17.26
C ALA A 71 -1.82 -12.51 -16.74
N LEU A 72 -1.56 -13.21 -15.63
CA LEU A 72 -2.41 -14.32 -15.17
C LEU A 72 -3.84 -13.86 -14.85
N SER A 73 -4.81 -14.65 -15.31
CA SER A 73 -6.24 -14.45 -15.05
C SER A 73 -6.66 -15.00 -13.68
N SER A 74 -7.88 -14.69 -13.24
CA SER A 74 -8.42 -15.17 -11.96
C SER A 74 -8.57 -16.70 -11.89
N LEU A 75 -8.81 -17.37 -13.02
CA LEU A 75 -8.90 -18.83 -13.12
C LEU A 75 -7.51 -19.47 -13.05
N GLN A 76 -6.55 -18.94 -13.80
CA GLN A 76 -5.16 -19.41 -13.75
C GLN A 76 -4.54 -19.22 -12.37
N LEU A 77 -4.83 -18.11 -11.68
CA LEU A 77 -4.40 -17.90 -10.30
C LEU A 77 -5.04 -18.91 -9.33
N ARG A 78 -6.28 -19.35 -9.60
CA ARG A 78 -6.94 -20.40 -8.82
C ARG A 78 -6.25 -21.75 -9.03
N GLU A 79 -5.97 -22.10 -10.29
CA GLU A 79 -5.29 -23.35 -10.68
C GLU A 79 -3.87 -23.40 -10.12
N ALA A 80 -3.14 -22.28 -10.13
CA ALA A 80 -1.85 -22.15 -9.47
C ALA A 80 -1.93 -22.25 -7.94
N GLY A 81 -3.14 -22.24 -7.36
CA GLY A 81 -3.38 -22.42 -5.93
C GLY A 81 -3.31 -21.13 -5.10
N VAL A 82 -3.48 -19.96 -5.69
CA VAL A 82 -3.66 -18.70 -4.94
C VAL A 82 -5.07 -18.72 -4.33
N GLU A 83 -5.20 -19.15 -3.09
CA GLU A 83 -6.45 -19.27 -2.35
C GLU A 83 -6.30 -18.56 -0.99
N PRO A 84 -7.34 -17.93 -0.43
CA PRO A 84 -8.76 -17.96 -0.81
C PRO A 84 -9.14 -17.03 -1.98
N ALA A 85 -10.33 -17.20 -2.55
CA ALA A 85 -10.89 -16.33 -3.61
C ALA A 85 -10.84 -14.82 -3.28
N ARG A 86 -10.96 -14.45 -1.99
CA ARG A 86 -10.84 -13.05 -1.54
C ARG A 86 -9.42 -12.51 -1.74
N ALA A 87 -8.39 -13.33 -1.52
CA ALA A 87 -7.00 -12.96 -1.73
C ALA A 87 -6.71 -12.76 -3.23
N ARG A 88 -7.23 -13.62 -4.11
CA ARG A 88 -7.15 -13.44 -5.57
C ARG A 88 -7.77 -12.13 -6.04
N ARG A 89 -8.99 -11.83 -5.60
CA ARG A 89 -9.69 -10.58 -5.96
C ARG A 89 -8.90 -9.34 -5.50
N TYR A 90 -8.31 -9.41 -4.31
CA TYR A 90 -7.48 -8.34 -3.78
C TYR A 90 -6.18 -8.14 -4.55
N LEU A 91 -5.51 -9.23 -4.93
CA LEU A 91 -4.32 -9.19 -5.79
C LEU A 91 -4.63 -8.56 -7.15
N LEU A 92 -5.72 -8.98 -7.79
CA LEU A 92 -6.16 -8.39 -9.07
C LEU A 92 -6.47 -6.91 -8.94
N TRP A 93 -7.15 -6.51 -7.87
CA TRP A 93 -7.43 -5.10 -7.59
C TRP A 93 -6.14 -4.26 -7.44
N TRP A 94 -5.15 -4.78 -6.70
CA TRP A 94 -3.85 -4.10 -6.56
C TRP A 94 -3.05 -4.05 -7.86
N ARG A 95 -3.10 -5.10 -8.69
CA ARG A 95 -2.48 -5.10 -10.02
C ARG A 95 -3.02 -3.98 -10.90
N GLU A 96 -4.35 -3.80 -10.94
CA GLU A 96 -4.96 -2.72 -11.72
C GLU A 96 -4.61 -1.34 -11.16
N ARG A 97 -4.54 -1.18 -9.84
CA ARG A 97 -4.04 0.07 -9.23
C ARG A 97 -2.61 0.38 -9.65
N PHE A 98 -1.73 -0.63 -9.62
CA PHE A 98 -0.33 -0.46 -9.99
C PHE A 98 -0.18 -0.12 -11.48
N ARG A 99 -0.96 -0.75 -12.36
CA ARG A 99 -1.04 -0.41 -13.80
C ARG A 99 -1.45 1.04 -14.03
N ASN A 100 -2.40 1.54 -13.26
CA ASN A 100 -2.86 2.93 -13.33
C ASN A 100 -1.89 3.94 -12.67
N GLY A 101 -0.71 3.49 -12.21
CA GLY A 101 0.25 4.34 -11.51
C GLY A 101 -0.18 4.75 -10.10
N ILE A 102 -1.24 4.13 -9.56
CA ILE A 102 -1.73 4.42 -8.21
C ILE A 102 -1.00 3.51 -7.22
N THR A 103 0.22 3.88 -6.89
CA THR A 103 1.06 3.16 -5.93
C THR A 103 0.77 3.58 -4.49
N GLY A 104 1.20 2.77 -3.53
CA GLY A 104 1.24 3.18 -2.12
C GLY A 104 2.47 4.03 -1.81
N ILE A 105 2.71 4.25 -0.51
CA ILE A 105 3.88 5.00 -0.03
C ILE A 105 5.18 4.38 -0.56
N GLY A 106 6.06 5.22 -1.11
CA GLY A 106 7.35 4.80 -1.63
C GLY A 106 7.34 4.30 -3.09
N GLY A 107 6.19 4.23 -3.76
CA GLY A 107 6.14 3.80 -5.16
C GLY A 107 6.78 4.78 -6.16
N ASP A 108 6.99 6.03 -5.75
CA ASP A 108 7.62 7.12 -6.50
C ASP A 108 9.14 7.24 -6.29
N LEU A 109 9.72 6.39 -5.43
CA LEU A 109 11.12 6.41 -5.07
C LEU A 109 12.00 5.85 -6.20
N LYS A 110 13.06 6.61 -6.52
CA LYS A 110 14.07 6.22 -7.52
C LYS A 110 15.30 5.59 -6.90
N GLU A 111 15.80 6.21 -5.84
CA GLU A 111 16.98 5.76 -5.12
C GLU A 111 16.56 4.78 -4.03
N VAL A 112 16.74 3.48 -4.27
CA VAL A 112 16.44 2.43 -3.30
C VAL A 112 17.59 1.43 -3.34
N LYS A 113 18.13 1.09 -2.16
CA LYS A 113 19.19 0.09 -2.02
C LYS A 113 18.70 -0.99 -1.05
N ASP A 114 18.73 -2.26 -1.47
CA ASP A 114 18.32 -3.42 -0.67
C ASP A 114 16.91 -3.30 -0.05
N GLY A 115 15.96 -2.70 -0.78
CA GLY A 115 14.60 -2.46 -0.28
C GLY A 115 14.50 -1.40 0.82
N VAL A 116 15.54 -0.59 1.00
CA VAL A 116 15.59 0.56 1.91
C VAL A 116 15.83 1.84 1.13
N ALA A 117 15.00 2.84 1.36
CA ALA A 117 15.18 4.18 0.81
C ALA A 117 15.52 5.18 1.93
N GLU A 118 16.46 6.09 1.66
CA GLU A 118 16.81 7.17 2.60
C GLU A 118 16.07 8.45 2.20
N LEU A 119 15.32 8.99 3.15
CA LEU A 119 14.55 10.22 3.02
C LEU A 119 15.25 11.33 3.79
N ARG A 120 15.49 12.45 3.12
CA ARG A 120 16.08 13.64 3.75
C ARG A 120 15.17 14.84 3.60
N ILE A 121 15.13 15.67 4.63
CA ILE A 121 14.57 17.02 4.52
C ILE A 121 15.57 17.86 3.74
N MET A 122 15.09 18.53 2.69
CA MET A 122 15.87 19.44 1.86
C MET A 122 15.14 20.77 1.71
N GLU A 123 15.88 21.86 1.59
CA GLU A 123 15.32 23.16 1.23
C GLU A 123 15.30 23.29 -0.29
N VAL A 124 14.11 23.55 -0.83
CA VAL A 124 13.84 23.69 -2.26
C VAL A 124 13.25 25.07 -2.49
N GLU A 125 13.69 25.76 -3.54
CA GLU A 125 13.12 27.06 -3.91
C GLU A 125 11.62 26.94 -4.22
N SER A 126 10.84 27.88 -3.71
CA SER A 126 9.39 27.88 -3.82
C SER A 126 8.90 29.27 -4.23
N GLU A 127 8.18 29.32 -5.34
CA GLU A 127 7.54 30.56 -5.83
C GLU A 127 6.29 30.95 -5.02
N ARG A 128 5.88 30.12 -4.06
CA ARG A 128 4.67 30.35 -3.26
C ARG A 128 4.80 31.62 -2.43
N LYS A 129 3.74 32.44 -2.43
CA LYS A 129 3.68 33.71 -1.68
C LYS A 129 3.99 33.55 -0.18
N GLY A 130 3.60 32.44 0.43
CA GLY A 130 3.84 32.13 1.85
C GLY A 130 5.28 31.71 2.19
N ASP A 131 6.10 31.37 1.20
CA ASP A 131 7.50 30.96 1.41
C ASP A 131 8.49 32.11 1.20
N ARG A 132 8.03 33.30 0.76
CA ARG A 132 8.87 34.47 0.49
C ARG A 132 9.62 35.02 1.72
N ARG A 133 9.02 34.94 2.91
CA ARG A 133 9.63 35.41 4.16
C ARG A 133 10.43 34.30 4.83
N ALA A 134 11.65 34.60 5.28
CA ALA A 134 12.42 33.69 6.11
C ALA A 134 11.71 33.40 7.44
N THR A 135 11.86 32.19 7.96
CA THR A 135 11.38 31.77 9.29
C THR A 135 12.56 31.19 10.07
N LEU A 136 12.46 31.06 11.40
CA LEU A 136 13.49 30.44 12.25
C LEU A 136 14.00 29.08 11.72
N THR A 137 13.15 28.36 11.00
CA THR A 137 13.48 27.03 10.47
C THR A 137 13.84 27.03 8.99
N LYS A 138 13.56 28.06 8.19
CA LYS A 138 13.73 28.06 6.72
C LYS A 138 14.20 29.40 6.13
N GLY A 139 15.00 29.34 5.07
CA GLY A 139 15.43 30.52 4.31
C GLY A 139 14.30 31.27 3.60
N ALA A 140 14.53 32.53 3.24
CA ALA A 140 13.59 33.32 2.43
C ALA A 140 13.47 32.73 1.01
N GLY A 141 12.24 32.52 0.53
CA GLY A 141 11.96 31.90 -0.77
C GLY A 141 12.13 30.38 -0.79
N MET A 142 12.41 29.75 0.35
CA MET A 142 12.69 28.31 0.45
C MET A 142 11.57 27.57 1.15
N ARG A 143 11.36 26.31 0.73
CA ARG A 143 10.43 25.38 1.35
C ARG A 143 11.16 24.08 1.71
N LYS A 144 10.90 23.58 2.92
CA LYS A 144 11.34 22.24 3.32
C LYS A 144 10.46 21.16 2.68
N VAL A 145 11.11 20.23 2.02
CA VAL A 145 10.48 19.10 1.31
C VAL A 145 11.23 17.82 1.68
N VAL A 146 10.52 16.70 1.75
CA VAL A 146 11.14 15.39 1.94
C VAL A 146 11.47 14.81 0.56
N VAL A 147 12.74 14.53 0.33
CA VAL A 147 13.28 14.06 -0.94
C VAL A 147 13.96 12.70 -0.71
N ASN A 148 13.89 11.84 -1.72
CA ASN A 148 14.66 10.60 -1.76
C ASN A 148 16.08 10.89 -2.22
N VAL A 149 17.07 10.53 -1.39
CA VAL A 149 18.49 10.77 -1.63
C VAL A 149 19.21 9.42 -1.61
N PRO A 150 20.26 9.20 -2.43
CA PRO A 150 21.07 7.99 -2.33
C PRO A 150 21.53 7.76 -0.89
N ALA A 151 21.52 6.50 -0.45
CA ALA A 151 21.91 6.12 0.90
C ALA A 151 23.33 6.65 1.19
N THR A 152 23.40 7.59 2.13
CA THR A 152 24.63 8.26 2.57
C THR A 152 25.00 7.75 3.97
N VAL A 153 24.01 7.34 4.77
CA VAL A 153 24.25 6.70 6.07
C VAL A 153 24.26 5.19 5.88
N ALA A 154 25.33 4.52 6.33
CA ALA A 154 25.50 3.07 6.24
C ALA A 154 24.19 2.32 6.59
N LEU A 155 23.69 1.50 5.65
CA LEU A 155 22.45 0.75 5.81
C LEU A 155 22.58 -0.21 6.99
N PRO A 156 21.51 -0.41 7.79
CA PRO A 156 21.54 -1.43 8.81
C PRO A 156 21.42 -2.77 8.08
N VAL A 157 22.55 -3.45 7.91
CA VAL A 157 22.59 -4.84 7.45
C VAL A 157 21.73 -5.68 8.40
N ASP A 158 20.98 -6.65 7.86
CA ASP A 158 20.18 -7.60 8.65
C ASP A 158 20.96 -8.10 9.88
N PRO A 159 20.30 -8.40 11.02
CA PRO A 159 20.99 -8.66 12.31
C PRO A 159 21.94 -9.88 12.31
N ALA A 160 22.08 -10.59 11.19
CA ALA A 160 22.97 -11.74 11.00
C ALA A 160 24.35 -11.38 10.41
N ALA A 161 24.56 -10.17 9.86
CA ALA A 161 25.86 -9.78 9.29
C ALA A 161 26.40 -8.52 9.97
N LYS A 162 27.57 -8.69 10.60
CA LYS A 162 28.28 -7.70 11.41
C LYS A 162 28.53 -6.39 10.64
N ALA A 163 28.33 -5.28 11.35
CA ALA A 163 28.68 -3.94 10.92
C ALA A 163 30.19 -3.81 10.68
N VAL A 164 30.57 -3.41 9.46
CA VAL A 164 31.89 -2.87 9.16
C VAL A 164 31.67 -1.62 8.32
N GLY A 165 32.18 -0.49 8.79
CA GLY A 165 32.22 0.78 8.07
C GLY A 165 31.39 1.89 8.72
N GLU A 166 31.91 2.45 9.81
CA GLU A 166 31.52 3.79 10.25
C GLU A 166 32.15 4.80 9.28
N GLU A 167 31.38 5.30 8.30
CA GLU A 167 31.74 6.56 7.64
C GLU A 167 31.23 7.71 8.50
N GLU A 168 32.17 8.45 9.10
CA GLU A 168 31.91 9.74 9.75
C GLU A 168 31.43 10.74 8.70
N VAL A 169 30.11 10.98 8.65
CA VAL A 169 29.58 12.15 7.95
C VAL A 169 29.37 13.27 8.95
N VAL A 170 30.27 14.24 8.85
CA VAL A 170 30.38 15.52 9.56
C VAL A 170 29.03 16.05 10.05
N GLY A 171 28.93 16.15 11.38
CA GLY A 171 27.86 16.84 12.10
C GLY A 171 27.86 18.33 11.80
N GLY A 172 27.17 18.74 10.75
CA GLY A 172 26.78 20.12 10.51
C GLY A 172 25.27 20.17 10.34
N GLY A 173 24.55 20.77 11.30
CA GLY A 173 23.08 20.85 11.34
C GLY A 173 22.42 21.68 10.23
N GLN A 174 23.09 21.88 9.09
CA GLN A 174 22.52 22.54 7.92
C GLN A 174 21.92 21.51 6.97
N VAL A 175 20.63 21.71 6.69
CA VAL A 175 19.91 20.97 5.66
C VAL A 175 20.57 21.26 4.29
N PRO A 176 21.02 20.24 3.54
CA PRO A 176 21.64 20.45 2.23
C PRO A 176 20.65 21.09 1.26
N ARG A 177 21.11 22.13 0.55
CA ARG A 177 20.37 22.84 -0.50
C ARG A 177 20.65 22.18 -1.85
N VAL A 178 19.61 21.83 -2.60
CA VAL A 178 19.75 21.26 -3.94
C VAL A 178 18.72 21.90 -4.87
N ASP A 179 19.13 22.08 -6.13
CA ASP A 179 18.31 22.67 -7.17
C ASP A 179 16.99 21.91 -7.38
N VAL A 180 15.90 22.68 -7.51
CA VAL A 180 14.51 22.22 -7.61
C VAL A 180 14.28 21.12 -8.64
N ARG A 181 15.06 21.14 -9.74
CA ARG A 181 14.88 20.26 -10.89
C ARG A 181 15.05 18.76 -10.55
N ASN A 182 15.85 18.45 -9.54
CA ASN A 182 16.12 17.07 -9.14
C ASN A 182 15.36 16.64 -7.86
N ALA A 183 14.80 17.60 -7.11
CA ALA A 183 14.18 17.36 -5.82
C ALA A 183 12.67 17.08 -5.93
N ARG A 184 12.30 15.85 -6.34
CA ARG A 184 10.90 15.43 -6.33
C ARG A 184 10.44 15.10 -4.90
N ALA A 185 9.41 15.80 -4.43
CA ALA A 185 8.79 15.54 -3.14
C ALA A 185 8.21 14.12 -3.07
N VAL A 186 8.54 13.37 -2.01
CA VAL A 186 8.00 12.03 -1.78
C VAL A 186 6.55 12.11 -1.31
N SER A 187 5.67 11.36 -1.96
CA SER A 187 4.24 11.33 -1.64
C SER A 187 3.95 10.55 -0.34
N GLY A 188 2.96 11.01 0.44
CA GLY A 188 2.51 10.33 1.65
C GLY A 188 3.37 10.54 2.91
N VAL A 189 4.43 11.34 2.81
CA VAL A 189 5.32 11.68 3.93
C VAL A 189 5.18 13.17 4.28
N LYS A 190 5.24 13.49 5.58
CA LYS A 190 5.16 14.88 6.07
C LYS A 190 6.26 15.16 7.09
N ILE A 191 6.59 16.44 7.22
CA ILE A 191 7.45 16.94 8.29
C ILE A 191 6.54 17.19 9.50
N VAL A 192 6.71 16.43 10.58
CA VAL A 192 5.84 16.50 11.78
C VAL A 192 6.36 17.53 12.79
N ALA A 193 7.67 17.55 12.98
CA ALA A 193 8.38 18.53 13.81
C ALA A 193 9.56 19.09 13.01
N ALA A 194 10.19 20.15 13.50
CA ALA A 194 11.20 20.96 12.79
C ALA A 194 12.12 20.15 11.84
N ASN A 195 12.72 19.06 12.34
CA ASN A 195 13.60 18.16 11.58
C ASN A 195 13.14 16.68 11.66
N THR A 196 11.88 16.41 12.00
CA THR A 196 11.36 15.03 12.15
C THR A 196 10.41 14.68 11.02
N ILE A 197 10.78 13.67 10.24
CA ILE A 197 9.97 13.11 9.17
C ILE A 197 9.00 12.08 9.76
N GLY A 198 7.72 12.17 9.41
CA GLY A 198 6.70 11.21 9.80
C GLY A 198 5.85 10.74 8.63
N GLY A 199 5.45 9.48 8.68
CA GLY A 199 4.65 8.83 7.65
C GLY A 199 4.47 7.35 7.97
N THR A 200 3.60 6.67 7.22
CA THR A 200 3.38 5.23 7.39
C THR A 200 4.63 4.46 7.02
N GLY A 201 5.17 3.66 7.96
CA GLY A 201 6.36 2.84 7.73
C GLY A 201 7.69 3.60 7.67
N VAL A 202 7.68 4.91 7.91
CA VAL A 202 8.88 5.74 7.97
C VAL A 202 9.53 5.62 9.35
N GLU A 203 10.82 5.32 9.39
CA GLU A 203 11.62 5.20 10.61
C GLU A 203 12.69 6.29 10.66
N ALA A 204 12.72 7.11 11.70
CA ALA A 204 13.77 8.11 11.86
C ALA A 204 15.11 7.44 12.18
N VAL A 205 16.21 7.94 11.59
CA VAL A 205 17.55 7.42 11.88
C VAL A 205 18.06 8.09 13.16
N LYS A 206 18.40 7.29 14.17
CA LYS A 206 18.96 7.80 15.43
C LYS A 206 20.33 8.43 15.15
N GLY A 207 20.59 9.60 15.71
CA GLY A 207 21.85 10.35 15.55
C GLY A 207 21.86 11.33 14.37
N TYR A 208 20.96 11.20 13.39
CA TYR A 208 20.91 12.08 12.22
C TYR A 208 19.59 12.88 12.20
N GLN A 209 19.69 14.20 12.34
CA GLN A 209 18.51 15.07 12.24
C GLN A 209 18.05 15.20 10.79
N GLY A 210 16.73 15.16 10.54
CA GLY A 210 16.18 15.34 9.19
C GLY A 210 16.37 14.14 8.25
N VAL A 211 16.84 13.00 8.77
CA VAL A 211 17.03 11.76 8.00
C VAL A 211 16.08 10.67 8.50
N ALA A 212 15.40 10.01 7.57
CA ALA A 212 14.55 8.87 7.85
C ALA A 212 14.76 7.77 6.81
N ARG A 213 14.35 6.55 7.14
CA ARG A 213 14.41 5.38 6.27
C ARG A 213 13.01 4.86 6.00
N LEU A 214 12.77 4.44 4.77
CA LEU A 214 11.59 3.68 4.39
C LEU A 214 12.04 2.29 3.97
N ARG A 215 11.74 1.28 4.80
CA ARG A 215 12.04 -0.13 4.52
C ARG A 215 10.81 -0.82 3.94
N VAL A 216 11.02 -1.69 2.97
CA VAL A 216 9.99 -2.64 2.52
C VAL A 216 9.56 -3.49 3.72
N LYS A 217 8.30 -3.34 4.11
CA LYS A 217 7.67 -4.08 5.22
C LYS A 217 6.39 -4.73 4.76
N GLU A 218 6.04 -5.84 5.41
CA GLU A 218 4.80 -6.52 5.13
C GLU A 218 3.60 -5.61 5.42
N GLY A 219 2.69 -5.52 4.45
CA GLY A 219 1.46 -4.76 4.56
C GLY A 219 1.63 -3.24 4.58
N LEU A 220 2.74 -2.71 4.07
CA LEU A 220 2.96 -1.27 3.92
C LEU A 220 1.88 -0.62 3.03
N TRP A 221 1.37 -1.35 2.05
CA TRP A 221 0.27 -0.95 1.16
C TRP A 221 -1.01 -1.72 1.49
N GLU A 222 -1.10 -2.41 2.64
CA GLU A 222 -2.28 -3.21 2.94
C GLU A 222 -3.49 -2.34 3.27
N GLU A 223 -4.58 -2.56 2.55
CA GLU A 223 -5.90 -2.09 2.98
C GLU A 223 -6.38 -2.98 4.14
N ARG A 224 -6.18 -2.51 5.38
CA ARG A 224 -6.44 -3.31 6.58
C ARG A 224 -7.91 -3.67 6.72
N ARG A 225 -8.17 -4.92 7.07
CA ARG A 225 -9.54 -5.38 7.34
C ARG A 225 -9.94 -5.03 8.77
N GLY A 226 -11.15 -4.51 8.93
CA GLY A 226 -11.77 -4.41 10.25
C GLY A 226 -11.84 -5.78 10.91
N HIS A 227 -11.38 -5.86 12.16
CA HIS A 227 -11.52 -7.04 13.00
C HIS A 227 -12.35 -6.66 14.24
N LYS A 228 -13.04 -7.65 14.81
CA LYS A 228 -13.87 -7.42 16.00
C LYS A 228 -13.00 -7.42 17.24
N VAL A 229 -12.97 -6.29 17.95
CA VAL A 229 -12.31 -6.20 19.27
C VAL A 229 -13.21 -6.84 20.32
N ASP A 230 -12.67 -7.76 21.14
CA ASP A 230 -13.38 -8.48 22.21
C ASP A 230 -14.72 -9.12 21.75
N GLY A 231 -14.76 -9.75 20.57
CA GLY A 231 -15.98 -10.38 20.03
C GLY A 231 -17.01 -9.42 19.42
N GLY A 232 -16.71 -8.11 19.39
CA GLY A 232 -17.57 -7.06 18.87
C GLY A 232 -18.62 -6.61 19.89
N GLU A 233 -19.39 -5.58 19.55
CA GLU A 233 -20.27 -4.87 20.50
C GLU A 233 -21.20 -5.80 21.29
N ARG A 234 -21.89 -6.72 20.61
CA ARG A 234 -22.88 -7.62 21.24
C ARG A 234 -22.27 -8.60 22.25
N ARG A 235 -21.04 -9.08 22.02
CA ARG A 235 -20.41 -10.14 22.84
C ARG A 235 -19.31 -9.62 23.76
N LYS A 236 -19.02 -8.31 23.73
CA LYS A 236 -17.92 -7.70 24.49
C LYS A 236 -17.99 -7.97 25.98
N ALA A 237 -19.16 -7.78 26.59
CA ALA A 237 -19.35 -8.02 28.03
C ALA A 237 -19.16 -9.50 28.39
N GLU A 238 -19.75 -10.40 27.60
CA GLU A 238 -19.65 -11.86 27.79
C GLU A 238 -18.20 -12.36 27.66
N VAL A 239 -17.50 -11.96 26.59
CA VAL A 239 -16.11 -12.35 26.34
C VAL A 239 -15.20 -11.88 27.47
N ARG A 240 -15.35 -10.63 27.91
CA ARG A 240 -14.57 -10.06 29.03
C ARG A 240 -14.89 -10.73 30.36
N TYR A 241 -16.14 -11.12 30.60
CA TYR A 241 -16.52 -11.85 31.80
C TYR A 241 -15.89 -13.25 31.81
N LYS A 242 -16.01 -14.01 30.71
CA LYS A 242 -15.42 -15.34 30.57
C LYS A 242 -13.90 -15.32 30.73
N ARG A 243 -13.22 -14.32 30.13
CA ARG A 243 -11.78 -14.11 30.28
C ARG A 243 -11.39 -13.89 31.75
N ARG A 244 -12.06 -12.95 32.44
CA ARG A 244 -11.81 -12.69 33.87
C ARG A 244 -12.08 -13.91 34.75
N ALA A 245 -13.12 -14.69 34.45
CA ALA A 245 -13.43 -15.90 35.21
C ALA A 245 -12.34 -16.98 35.03
N GLN A 246 -11.79 -17.13 33.83
CA GLN A 246 -10.67 -18.05 33.56
C GLN A 246 -9.39 -17.58 34.25
N GLU A 247 -9.05 -16.29 34.18
CA GLU A 247 -7.90 -15.71 34.88
C GLU A 247 -7.96 -15.98 36.39
N ARG A 248 -9.14 -15.79 37.01
CA ARG A 248 -9.35 -16.10 38.44
C ARG A 248 -9.20 -17.59 38.78
N LYS A 249 -9.55 -18.48 37.85
CA LYS A 249 -9.36 -19.93 38.04
C LYS A 249 -7.89 -20.32 37.93
N MET A 250 -7.12 -19.71 37.02
CA MET A 250 -5.70 -19.99 36.86
C MET A 250 -4.84 -19.38 37.98
N ALA A 251 -5.31 -18.33 38.64
CA ALA A 251 -4.63 -17.69 39.76
C ALA A 251 -4.87 -18.36 41.13
N ARG A 252 -5.77 -19.35 41.20
CA ARG A 252 -6.04 -20.17 42.38
C ARG A 252 -5.32 -21.50 42.25
#